data_AF-A0A813DF95-F1
#
_entry.id   AF-A0A813DF95-F1
#
_cell.length_a   1.000
_cell.length_b   1.000
_cell.length_c   1.000
_cell.angle_alpha   90.00
_cell.angle_beta   90.00
_cell.angle_gamma   90.00
#
_symmetry.space_group_name_H-M   'P 1'
#
loop_
_entity.id
_entity.type
_entity.pdbx_description
1 polymer ?
#
loop_
_entity_poly.entity_id
_entity_poly.type
_entity_poly.pdbx_seq_one_letter_code
_entity_poly.pdbx_strand_id
1 'polypeptide(L)'
;MSELAGAAAAAPGLFLDAAAFKHFAPLLEASQGYARHSGCRFRSSSFLGVLPEEALGSFSLSSSSSSAAEETEAMESHFADQVSPGSRLAAKVQAAPEVACFARRLRAGEAGLIEEHDRAFRIVMVESVRNGMIATFRRLDIWPPCPAPLGVEDDDCSYEDVFAPIPAIAQRTYNDDVRRLLSVPCDGAVAPLLQRAMTAAFIVDFAHEAGVESPTMPQTQQDMIAEFTARVEIYE
;
A
#
# COMPACT_ATOMS: atom_id res chain seq x y z
N MET A 1 49.19 13.98 3.72
CA MET A 1 48.47 12.75 4.07
C MET A 1 47.00 13.13 4.20
N SER A 2 46.26 12.93 3.11
CA SER A 2 44.87 13.38 2.96
C SER A 2 43.97 12.18 3.22
N GLU A 3 43.27 12.17 4.35
CA GLU A 3 42.21 11.21 4.63
C GLU A 3 41.01 11.53 3.74
N LEU A 4 40.82 10.72 2.70
CA LEU A 4 39.57 10.62 1.95
C LEU A 4 38.55 9.98 2.88
N ALA A 5 37.81 10.80 3.62
CA ALA A 5 36.59 10.39 4.28
C ALA A 5 35.64 9.81 3.22
N GLY A 6 35.55 8.49 3.18
CA GLY A 6 34.58 7.78 2.34
C GLY A 6 33.19 8.22 2.78
N ALA A 7 32.53 9.02 1.95
CA ALA A 7 31.12 9.30 2.10
C ALA A 7 30.39 7.95 2.09
N ALA A 8 29.98 7.49 3.28
CA ALA A 8 29.14 6.33 3.42
C ALA A 8 27.89 6.62 2.58
N ALA A 9 27.77 5.95 1.43
CA ALA A 9 26.62 6.08 0.57
C ALA A 9 25.39 5.84 1.46
N ALA A 10 24.53 6.86 1.57
CA ALA A 10 23.33 6.79 2.38
C ALA A 10 22.61 5.49 2.01
N ALA A 11 22.36 4.64 3.00
CA ALA A 11 21.71 3.36 2.77
C ALA A 11 20.40 3.66 2.02
N PRO A 12 20.19 3.08 0.83
CA PRO A 12 19.05 3.44 0.00
C PRO A 12 17.78 3.20 0.81
N GLY A 13 16.94 4.23 0.93
CA GLY A 13 15.76 4.22 1.79
C GLY A 13 14.95 2.92 1.64
N LEU A 14 14.59 2.33 2.78
CA LEU A 14 13.74 1.15 2.83
C LEU A 14 12.41 1.49 2.17
N PHE A 15 11.94 0.62 1.28
CA PHE A 15 10.71 0.85 0.52
C PHE A 15 9.51 0.26 1.27
N LEU A 16 9.69 -0.92 1.87
CA LEU A 16 8.73 -1.55 2.78
C LEU A 16 9.10 -1.26 4.24
N ASP A 17 8.09 -0.97 5.07
CA ASP A 17 8.21 -0.73 6.51
C ASP A 17 8.17 -2.05 7.30
N ALA A 18 9.31 -2.73 7.37
CA ALA A 18 9.45 -3.99 8.10
C ALA A 18 9.20 -3.82 9.62
N ALA A 19 9.51 -2.65 10.18
CA ALA A 19 9.34 -2.38 11.60
C ALA A 19 7.86 -2.30 12.00
N ALA A 20 6.98 -1.88 11.09
CA ALA A 20 5.54 -1.84 11.34
C ALA A 20 4.87 -3.22 11.40
N PHE A 21 5.47 -4.28 10.84
CA PHE A 21 4.90 -5.62 10.73
C PHE A 21 5.95 -6.67 11.12
N LYS A 22 6.15 -6.85 12.43
CA LYS A 22 7.23 -7.65 13.03
C LYS A 22 7.19 -9.12 12.62
N HIS A 23 6.02 -9.72 12.43
CA HIS A 23 5.90 -11.12 12.03
C HIS A 23 6.22 -11.29 10.54
N PHE A 24 5.85 -10.30 9.71
CA PHE A 24 6.24 -10.22 8.29
C PHE A 24 7.64 -9.65 8.03
N ALA A 25 8.32 -9.09 9.02
CA ALA A 25 9.59 -8.37 8.83
C ALA A 25 10.63 -9.14 8.00
N PRO A 26 10.91 -10.45 8.22
CA PRO A 26 11.86 -11.19 7.40
C PRO A 26 11.48 -11.25 5.90
N LEU A 27 10.19 -11.42 5.60
CA LEU A 27 9.68 -11.40 4.22
C LEU A 27 9.85 -10.00 3.61
N LEU A 28 9.50 -8.95 4.35
CA LEU A 28 9.56 -7.57 3.87
C LEU A 28 11.00 -7.13 3.61
N GLU A 29 11.94 -7.51 4.48
CA GLU A 29 13.37 -7.28 4.31
C GLU A 29 13.93 -7.99 3.07
N ALA A 30 13.60 -9.29 2.89
CA ALA A 30 13.99 -10.04 1.71
C ALA A 30 13.37 -9.50 0.41
N SER A 31 12.20 -8.85 0.51
CA SER A 31 11.43 -8.34 -0.63
C SER A 31 11.70 -6.87 -0.98
N GLN A 32 12.59 -6.17 -0.28
CA GLN A 32 12.86 -4.73 -0.53
C GLN A 32 13.22 -4.45 -2.00
N GLY A 33 14.12 -5.27 -2.56
CA GLY A 33 14.54 -5.13 -3.96
C GLY A 33 13.38 -5.37 -4.93
N TYR A 34 12.59 -6.42 -4.69
CA TYR A 34 11.43 -6.74 -5.53
C TYR A 34 10.37 -5.63 -5.45
N ALA A 35 10.03 -5.16 -4.25
CA ALA A 35 9.04 -4.11 -4.03
C ALA A 35 9.42 -2.79 -4.71
N ARG A 36 10.72 -2.44 -4.74
CA ARG A 36 11.20 -1.27 -5.48
C ARG A 36 10.92 -1.38 -6.98
N HIS A 37 11.00 -2.58 -7.55
CA HIS A 37 10.74 -2.81 -8.97
C HIS A 37 9.25 -2.98 -9.29
N SER A 38 8.43 -3.42 -8.34
CA SER A 38 6.99 -3.66 -8.54
C SER A 38 6.09 -2.54 -8.01
N GLY A 39 6.66 -1.46 -7.47
CA GLY A 39 5.89 -0.38 -6.84
C GLY A 39 5.11 -0.83 -5.60
N CYS A 40 5.71 -1.68 -4.77
CA CYS A 40 5.07 -2.30 -3.58
C CYS A 40 3.83 -3.15 -3.89
N ARG A 41 3.66 -3.64 -5.12
CA ARG A 41 2.64 -4.65 -5.42
C ARG A 41 3.25 -6.04 -5.40
N PHE A 42 2.58 -6.99 -4.76
CA PHE A 42 2.99 -8.39 -4.85
C PHE A 42 2.18 -9.10 -5.93
N ARG A 43 2.87 -9.87 -6.78
CA ARG A 43 2.25 -10.73 -7.80
C ARG A 43 2.98 -12.05 -7.84
N SER A 44 2.30 -13.16 -7.57
CA SER A 44 2.93 -14.48 -7.59
C SER A 44 3.51 -14.84 -8.96
N SER A 45 2.86 -14.40 -10.03
CA SER A 45 3.30 -14.55 -11.43
C SER A 45 4.70 -13.97 -11.68
N SER A 46 5.13 -13.00 -10.87
CA SER A 46 6.49 -12.44 -10.96
C SER A 46 7.58 -13.47 -10.62
N PHE A 47 7.24 -14.55 -9.91
CA PHE A 47 8.16 -15.56 -9.42
C PHE A 47 8.08 -16.89 -10.19
N LEU A 48 7.31 -16.94 -11.29
CA LEU A 48 7.30 -18.10 -12.18
C LEU A 48 8.71 -18.38 -12.72
N GLY A 49 9.15 -19.64 -12.62
CA GLY A 49 10.49 -20.08 -13.01
C GLY A 49 11.60 -19.78 -11.99
N VAL A 50 11.31 -19.06 -10.90
CA VAL A 50 12.24 -18.86 -9.77
C VAL A 50 11.85 -19.73 -8.59
N LEU A 51 10.55 -19.84 -8.31
CA LEU A 51 10.02 -20.67 -7.25
C LEU A 51 9.85 -22.13 -7.72
N PRO A 52 10.12 -23.12 -6.84
CA PRO A 52 9.73 -24.51 -7.08
C PRO A 52 8.23 -24.60 -7.32
N GLU A 53 7.80 -25.49 -8.23
CA GLU A 53 6.38 -25.70 -8.54
C GLU A 53 5.55 -26.04 -7.29
N GLU A 54 6.14 -26.71 -6.30
CA GLU A 54 5.47 -27.03 -5.03
C GLU A 54 5.11 -25.79 -4.20
N ALA A 55 5.93 -24.74 -4.28
CA ALA A 55 5.63 -23.46 -3.64
C ALA A 55 4.53 -22.71 -4.42
N LEU A 56 4.51 -22.88 -5.76
CA LEU A 56 3.54 -22.27 -6.67
C LEU A 56 2.20 -22.99 -6.73
N GLY A 57 2.16 -24.30 -6.44
CA GLY A 57 0.98 -25.17 -6.63
C GLY A 57 -0.23 -24.85 -5.76
N SER A 58 -0.14 -23.82 -4.93
CA SER A 58 -1.24 -23.27 -4.14
C SER A 58 -1.62 -21.84 -4.54
N PHE A 59 -0.85 -21.17 -5.40
CA PHE A 59 -1.25 -19.91 -5.99
C PHE A 59 -2.27 -20.25 -7.07
N SER A 60 -3.50 -19.78 -6.88
CA SER A 60 -4.60 -20.17 -7.76
C SER A 60 -4.33 -19.69 -9.19
N LEU A 61 -4.00 -20.61 -10.10
CA LEU A 61 -3.90 -20.34 -11.54
C LEU A 61 -5.29 -20.01 -12.17
N SER A 62 -6.33 -19.86 -11.35
CA SER A 62 -7.69 -19.57 -11.78
C SER A 62 -7.92 -18.14 -12.29
N SER A 63 -6.90 -17.29 -12.30
CA SER A 63 -6.99 -15.90 -12.77
C SER A 63 -6.91 -15.81 -14.30
N SER A 64 -7.78 -16.54 -14.99
CA SER A 64 -7.98 -16.44 -16.45
C SER A 64 -8.92 -15.27 -16.79
N SER A 65 -8.68 -14.07 -16.25
CA SER A 65 -9.34 -12.83 -16.68
C SER A 65 -8.36 -12.01 -17.53
N SER A 66 -8.27 -12.38 -18.80
CA SER A 66 -7.29 -11.89 -19.77
C SER A 66 -7.50 -10.46 -20.29
N SER A 67 -8.22 -9.58 -19.58
CA SER A 67 -8.52 -8.22 -20.09
C SER A 67 -7.91 -7.06 -19.29
N ALA A 68 -7.37 -7.30 -18.09
CA ALA A 68 -6.78 -6.24 -17.25
C ALA A 68 -5.25 -6.31 -17.13
N ALA A 69 -4.63 -7.39 -17.59
CA ALA A 69 -3.17 -7.57 -17.51
C ALA A 69 -2.40 -6.72 -18.55
N GLU A 70 -2.98 -6.48 -19.73
CA GLU A 70 -2.31 -5.73 -20.81
C GLU A 70 -2.17 -4.23 -20.50
N GLU A 71 -3.11 -3.62 -19.77
CA GLU A 71 -3.02 -2.18 -19.42
C GLU A 71 -1.98 -1.88 -18.34
N THR A 72 -1.61 -2.85 -17.49
CA THR A 72 -0.60 -2.58 -16.44
C THR A 72 0.83 -2.72 -16.94
N GLU A 73 1.10 -3.57 -17.93
CA GLU A 73 2.45 -3.72 -18.50
C GLU A 73 2.91 -2.46 -19.25
N ALA A 74 1.98 -1.72 -19.87
CA ALA A 74 2.29 -0.46 -20.56
C ALA A 74 2.83 0.62 -19.59
N MET A 75 2.34 0.66 -18.35
CA MET A 75 2.77 1.66 -17.35
C MET A 75 4.07 1.27 -16.62
N GLU A 76 4.40 -0.03 -16.51
CA GLU A 76 5.72 -0.50 -16.04
C GLU A 76 6.86 -0.08 -17.00
N SER A 77 6.58 0.11 -18.29
CA SER A 77 7.62 0.38 -19.30
C SER A 77 8.32 1.73 -19.14
N HIS A 78 7.64 2.77 -18.60
CA HIS A 78 8.22 4.11 -18.50
C HIS A 78 9.24 4.28 -17.36
N PHE A 79 9.19 3.43 -16.32
CA PHE A 79 10.21 3.39 -15.26
C PHE A 79 11.29 2.34 -15.51
N ALA A 80 11.07 1.41 -16.45
CA ALA A 80 11.99 0.31 -16.73
C ALA A 80 13.28 0.75 -17.45
N ASP A 81 13.30 1.91 -18.10
CA ASP A 81 14.41 2.34 -18.95
C ASP A 81 15.70 2.72 -18.18
N GLN A 82 15.63 2.85 -16.86
CA GLN A 82 16.81 3.17 -16.02
C GLN A 82 17.33 1.99 -15.19
N VAL A 83 16.63 0.85 -15.17
CA VAL A 83 16.96 -0.27 -14.29
C VAL A 83 17.43 -1.45 -15.12
N SER A 84 18.68 -1.87 -14.92
CA SER A 84 19.24 -3.03 -15.61
C SER A 84 18.36 -4.26 -15.38
N PRO A 85 17.91 -4.98 -16.43
CA PRO A 85 17.02 -6.13 -16.31
C PRO A 85 17.59 -7.24 -15.39
N GLY A 86 18.92 -7.33 -15.27
CA GLY A 86 19.58 -8.25 -14.35
C GLY A 86 19.27 -7.99 -12.87
N SER A 87 19.00 -6.73 -12.50
CA SER A 87 18.67 -6.36 -11.11
C SER A 87 17.29 -6.86 -10.68
N ARG A 88 16.29 -6.81 -11.57
CA ARG A 88 14.93 -7.30 -11.29
C ARG A 88 14.91 -8.80 -11.06
N LEU A 89 15.64 -9.57 -11.87
CA LEU A 89 15.74 -11.03 -11.68
C LEU A 89 16.50 -11.38 -10.38
N ALA A 90 17.62 -10.72 -10.12
CA ALA A 90 18.38 -10.93 -8.88
C ALA A 90 17.54 -10.68 -7.62
N ALA A 91 16.76 -9.59 -7.62
CA ALA A 91 15.86 -9.25 -6.51
C ALA A 91 14.78 -10.32 -6.28
N LYS A 92 14.21 -10.89 -7.36
CA LYS A 92 13.25 -12.00 -7.28
C LYS A 92 13.90 -13.27 -6.72
N VAL A 93 15.07 -13.65 -7.23
CA VAL A 93 15.84 -14.81 -6.75
C VAL A 93 16.16 -14.67 -5.26
N GLN A 94 16.51 -13.47 -4.82
CA GLN A 94 16.79 -13.18 -3.42
C GLN A 94 15.55 -13.30 -2.53
N ALA A 95 14.39 -12.78 -2.96
CA ALA A 95 13.15 -12.81 -2.18
C ALA A 95 12.47 -14.19 -2.16
N ALA A 96 12.71 -15.02 -3.18
CA ALA A 96 12.00 -16.27 -3.41
C ALA A 96 11.97 -17.26 -2.22
N PRO A 97 13.06 -17.52 -1.48
CA PRO A 97 13.03 -18.44 -0.35
C PRO A 97 12.07 -17.99 0.76
N GLU A 98 12.09 -16.69 1.11
CA GLU A 98 11.21 -16.14 2.13
C GLU A 98 9.75 -16.09 1.65
N VAL A 99 9.51 -15.74 0.39
CA VAL A 99 8.17 -15.79 -0.24
C VAL A 99 7.56 -17.20 -0.10
N ALA A 100 8.29 -18.24 -0.45
CA ALA A 100 7.83 -19.63 -0.32
C ALA A 100 7.62 -20.04 1.14
N CYS A 101 8.54 -19.66 2.03
CA CYS A 101 8.46 -19.96 3.46
C CYS A 101 7.21 -19.34 4.09
N PHE A 102 7.01 -18.04 3.88
CA PHE A 102 5.89 -17.29 4.43
C PHE A 102 4.56 -17.70 3.82
N ALA A 103 4.50 -18.01 2.52
CA ALA A 103 3.27 -18.48 1.90
C ALA A 103 2.79 -19.81 2.50
N ARG A 104 3.71 -20.70 2.89
CA ARG A 104 3.36 -21.93 3.63
C ARG A 104 2.90 -21.63 5.07
N ARG A 105 3.63 -20.78 5.79
CA ARG A 105 3.31 -20.42 7.19
C ARG A 105 1.98 -19.70 7.33
N LEU A 106 1.70 -18.76 6.42
CA LEU A 106 0.45 -18.01 6.39
C LEU A 106 -0.74 -18.93 6.09
N ARG A 107 -0.62 -19.85 5.11
CA ARG A 107 -1.64 -20.88 4.84
C ARG A 107 -1.84 -21.85 5.99
N ALA A 108 -0.77 -22.15 6.74
CA ALA A 108 -0.87 -22.97 7.95
C ALA A 108 -1.59 -22.24 9.11
N GLY A 109 -2.01 -20.98 8.93
CA GLY A 109 -2.74 -20.22 9.94
C GLY A 109 -1.87 -19.77 11.10
N GLU A 110 -0.58 -19.52 10.87
CA GLU A 110 0.31 -19.04 11.94
C GLU A 110 -0.23 -17.72 12.54
N ALA A 111 -0.59 -17.77 13.83
CA ALA A 111 -1.36 -16.71 14.49
C ALA A 111 -0.78 -15.31 14.31
N GLY A 112 0.54 -15.13 14.50
CA GLY A 112 1.18 -13.82 14.35
C GLY A 112 1.11 -13.25 12.93
N LEU A 113 1.11 -14.10 11.91
CA LEU A 113 0.95 -13.68 10.51
C LEU A 113 -0.50 -13.35 10.18
N ILE A 114 -1.46 -14.13 10.69
CA ILE A 114 -2.89 -13.86 10.50
C ILE A 114 -3.27 -12.53 11.18
N GLU A 115 -2.82 -12.29 12.40
CA GLU A 115 -3.07 -11.03 13.11
C GLU A 115 -2.50 -9.80 12.36
N GLU A 116 -1.29 -9.92 11.80
CA GLU A 116 -0.69 -8.84 11.01
C GLU A 116 -1.33 -8.66 9.64
N HIS A 117 -1.79 -9.74 9.01
CA HIS A 117 -2.59 -9.69 7.79
C HIS A 117 -3.90 -8.93 8.03
N ASP A 118 -4.66 -9.27 9.09
CA ASP A 118 -5.88 -8.55 9.46
C ASP A 118 -5.63 -7.07 9.72
N ARG A 119 -4.50 -6.77 10.38
CA ARG A 119 -4.08 -5.39 10.62
C ARG A 119 -3.71 -4.66 9.33
N ALA A 120 -2.97 -5.31 8.43
CA ALA A 120 -2.65 -4.75 7.11
C ALA A 120 -3.92 -4.48 6.30
N PHE A 121 -4.86 -5.42 6.29
CA PHE A 121 -6.16 -5.26 5.64
C PHE A 121 -6.93 -4.06 6.17
N ARG A 122 -6.99 -3.87 7.50
CA ARG A 122 -7.61 -2.67 8.10
C ARG A 122 -6.95 -1.37 7.63
N ILE A 123 -5.62 -1.32 7.55
CA ILE A 123 -4.89 -0.14 7.06
C ILE A 123 -5.26 0.15 5.60
N VAL A 124 -5.27 -0.88 4.74
CA VAL A 124 -5.68 -0.75 3.34
C VAL A 124 -7.11 -0.22 3.26
N MET A 125 -8.02 -0.73 4.10
CA MET A 125 -9.40 -0.27 4.04
C MET A 125 -9.58 1.20 4.44
N VAL A 126 -8.90 1.65 5.50
CA VAL A 126 -8.90 3.08 5.89
C VAL A 126 -8.36 3.95 4.75
N GLU A 127 -7.25 3.54 4.13
CA GLU A 127 -6.66 4.27 3.02
C GLU A 127 -7.57 4.28 1.78
N SER A 128 -8.26 3.17 1.48
CA SER A 128 -9.24 3.08 0.39
C SER A 128 -10.43 4.01 0.60
N VAL A 129 -10.98 4.09 1.83
CA VAL A 129 -12.07 5.01 2.16
C VAL A 129 -11.63 6.46 1.95
N ARG A 130 -10.46 6.82 2.51
CA ARG A 130 -9.87 8.16 2.35
C ARG A 130 -9.69 8.53 0.88
N ASN A 131 -9.10 7.64 0.08
CA ASN A 131 -8.91 7.87 -1.36
C ASN A 131 -10.25 8.00 -2.11
N GLY A 132 -11.26 7.22 -1.73
CA GLY A 132 -12.62 7.34 -2.25
C GLY A 132 -13.24 8.70 -1.94
N MET A 133 -13.10 9.20 -0.70
CA MET A 133 -13.58 10.53 -0.32
C MET A 133 -12.91 11.64 -1.14
N ILE A 134 -11.58 11.60 -1.30
CA ILE A 134 -10.83 12.55 -2.14
C ILE A 134 -11.35 12.53 -3.58
N ALA A 135 -11.53 11.34 -4.16
CA ALA A 135 -12.04 11.19 -5.52
C ALA A 135 -13.46 11.80 -5.66
N THR A 136 -14.33 11.56 -4.67
CA THR A 136 -15.67 12.14 -4.62
C THR A 136 -15.64 13.66 -4.52
N PHE A 137 -14.79 14.24 -3.65
CA PHE A 137 -14.67 15.70 -3.54
C PHE A 137 -14.14 16.37 -4.81
N ARG A 138 -13.22 15.70 -5.52
CA ARG A 138 -12.78 16.14 -6.85
C ARG A 138 -13.93 16.10 -7.87
N ARG A 139 -14.75 15.04 -7.84
CA ARG A 139 -15.94 14.92 -8.71
C ARG A 139 -16.96 16.02 -8.45
N LEU A 140 -17.13 16.43 -7.19
CA LEU A 140 -18.03 17.51 -6.77
C LEU A 140 -17.43 18.91 -6.96
N ASP A 141 -16.20 19.03 -7.49
CA ASP A 141 -15.47 20.28 -7.68
C ASP A 141 -15.28 21.11 -6.39
N ILE A 142 -15.11 20.42 -5.26
CA ILE A 142 -14.82 21.03 -3.95
C ILE A 142 -13.42 20.66 -3.43
N TRP A 143 -12.51 20.27 -4.33
CA TRP A 143 -11.13 19.90 -4.01
C TRP A 143 -10.12 20.68 -4.87
N PRO A 144 -9.24 21.53 -4.29
CA PRO A 144 -9.16 21.86 -2.86
C PRO A 144 -10.36 22.72 -2.41
N PRO A 145 -10.81 22.63 -1.16
CA PRO A 145 -11.91 23.43 -0.66
C PRO A 145 -11.60 24.93 -0.69
N CYS A 146 -12.48 25.74 -1.29
CA CYS A 146 -12.35 27.19 -1.34
C CYS A 146 -13.74 27.86 -1.45
N PRO A 147 -14.12 28.78 -0.52
CA PRO A 147 -13.38 29.19 0.67
C PRO A 147 -13.34 28.09 1.74
N ALA A 148 -12.41 28.18 2.69
CA ALA A 148 -12.38 27.29 3.85
C ALA A 148 -13.68 27.43 4.67
N PRO A 149 -14.34 26.33 5.06
CA PRO A 149 -15.55 26.37 5.87
C PRO A 149 -15.29 26.96 7.26
N LEU A 150 -16.26 27.70 7.79
CA LEU A 150 -16.14 28.29 9.13
C LEU A 150 -16.04 27.21 10.21
N GLY A 151 -15.08 27.34 11.12
CA GLY A 151 -14.95 26.47 12.29
C GLY A 151 -14.14 25.19 12.08
N VAL A 152 -13.48 25.01 10.93
CA VAL A 152 -12.49 23.96 10.72
C VAL A 152 -11.09 24.59 10.78
N GLU A 153 -10.25 24.12 11.69
CA GLU A 153 -8.86 24.58 11.85
C GLU A 153 -7.96 23.95 10.76
N ASP A 154 -6.86 24.61 10.40
CA ASP A 154 -5.95 24.14 9.34
C ASP A 154 -5.26 22.80 9.66
N ASP A 155 -5.17 22.43 10.95
CA ASP A 155 -4.61 21.17 11.44
C ASP A 155 -5.67 20.12 11.81
N ASP A 156 -6.96 20.46 11.73
CA ASP A 156 -8.05 19.50 11.95
C ASP A 156 -8.09 18.48 10.81
N CYS A 157 -7.63 17.26 11.11
CA CYS A 157 -7.57 16.13 10.18
C CYS A 157 -8.65 15.07 10.49
N SER A 158 -9.71 15.44 11.22
CA SER A 158 -10.75 14.51 11.71
C SER A 158 -11.76 14.14 10.61
N TYR A 159 -11.27 13.75 9.43
CA TYR A 159 -12.12 13.48 8.26
C TYR A 159 -13.08 12.29 8.45
N GLU A 160 -12.78 11.42 9.41
CA GLU A 160 -13.61 10.26 9.77
C GLU A 160 -14.94 10.65 10.43
N ASP A 161 -15.09 11.90 10.88
CA ASP A 161 -16.36 12.45 11.37
C ASP A 161 -17.30 12.78 10.20
N VAL A 162 -17.91 11.72 9.66
CA VAL A 162 -18.86 11.77 8.54
C VAL A 162 -20.21 12.39 8.90
N PHE A 163 -20.43 12.78 10.17
CA PHE A 163 -21.64 13.49 10.58
C PHE A 163 -21.57 14.99 10.33
N ALA A 164 -20.37 15.53 10.09
CA ALA A 164 -20.18 16.94 9.74
C ALA A 164 -20.77 17.29 8.37
N PRO A 165 -21.01 18.58 8.05
CA PRO A 165 -21.38 19.00 6.70
C PRO A 165 -20.30 18.64 5.67
N ILE A 166 -20.70 18.29 4.43
CA ILE A 166 -19.78 17.89 3.35
C ILE A 166 -18.60 18.85 3.15
N PRO A 167 -18.77 20.20 3.13
CA PRO A 167 -17.63 21.12 3.03
C PRO A 167 -16.61 20.98 4.16
N ALA A 168 -17.06 20.71 5.40
CA ALA A 168 -16.18 20.51 6.55
C ALA A 168 -15.42 19.19 6.44
N ILE A 169 -16.08 18.10 6.02
CA ILE A 169 -15.42 16.81 5.77
C ILE A 169 -14.37 16.96 4.67
N ALA A 170 -14.67 17.67 3.58
CA ALA A 170 -13.73 17.95 2.50
C ALA A 170 -12.50 18.72 2.98
N GLN A 171 -12.67 19.76 3.80
CA GLN A 171 -11.56 20.51 4.41
C GLN A 171 -10.69 19.63 5.30
N ARG A 172 -11.28 18.85 6.21
CA ARG A 172 -10.53 17.93 7.09
C ARG A 172 -9.76 16.87 6.30
N THR A 173 -10.35 16.37 5.22
CA THR A 173 -9.69 15.41 4.32
C THR A 173 -8.51 16.05 3.58
N TYR A 174 -8.67 17.31 3.14
CA TYR A 174 -7.61 18.09 2.52
C TYR A 174 -6.45 18.38 3.49
N ASN A 175 -6.77 18.78 4.73
CA ASN A 175 -5.77 18.99 5.78
C ASN A 175 -4.95 17.71 6.04
N ASP A 176 -5.60 16.54 6.11
CA ASP A 176 -4.88 15.26 6.26
C ASP A 176 -3.98 14.96 5.05
N ASP A 177 -4.43 15.24 3.82
CA ASP A 177 -3.63 15.07 2.59
C ASP A 177 -2.40 15.96 2.57
N VAL A 178 -2.58 17.26 2.83
CA VAL A 178 -1.48 18.22 2.92
C VAL A 178 -0.51 17.81 4.03
N ARG A 179 -1.01 17.42 5.20
CA ARG A 179 -0.16 16.95 6.31
C ARG A 179 0.69 15.75 5.90
N ARG A 180 0.13 14.77 5.19
CA ARG A 180 0.87 13.61 4.68
C ARG A 180 1.92 13.99 3.65
N LEU A 181 1.60 14.92 2.74
CA LEU A 181 2.52 15.42 1.73
C LEU A 181 3.67 16.24 2.33
N LEU A 182 3.41 17.03 3.37
CA LEU A 182 4.43 17.81 4.07
C LEU A 182 5.28 16.99 5.05
N SER A 183 4.82 15.79 5.44
CA SER A 183 5.56 14.89 6.33
C SER A 183 6.71 14.13 5.63
N VAL A 184 6.98 14.42 4.36
CA VAL A 184 8.08 13.82 3.60
C VAL A 184 9.41 14.35 4.14
N PRO A 185 10.30 13.50 4.70
CA PRO A 185 11.58 13.95 5.21
C PRO A 185 12.49 14.47 4.08
N CYS A 186 13.41 15.37 4.41
CA CYS A 186 14.30 16.03 3.42
C CYS A 186 15.27 15.07 2.71
N ASP A 187 15.41 13.84 3.18
CA ASP A 187 16.30 12.81 2.62
C ASP A 187 15.67 12.03 1.46
N GLY A 188 14.46 12.39 1.04
CA GLY A 188 13.73 11.69 -0.02
C GLY A 188 13.12 10.36 0.46
N ALA A 189 13.08 10.11 1.77
CA ALA A 189 12.33 8.99 2.32
C ALA A 189 10.84 9.15 2.06
N VAL A 190 10.14 8.03 1.90
CA VAL A 190 8.69 8.01 1.77
C VAL A 190 8.07 8.45 3.10
N ALA A 191 7.03 9.29 3.06
CA ALA A 191 6.29 9.67 4.26
C ALA A 191 5.86 8.41 5.05
N PRO A 192 6.10 8.34 6.38
CA PRO A 192 5.92 7.09 7.14
C PRO A 192 4.51 6.48 7.00
N LEU A 193 3.47 7.31 6.96
CA LEU A 193 2.09 6.84 6.79
C LEU A 193 1.86 6.23 5.40
N LEU A 194 2.42 6.85 4.36
CA LEU A 194 2.35 6.33 2.99
C LEU A 194 3.14 5.02 2.86
N GLN A 195 4.36 4.97 3.41
CA GLN A 195 5.19 3.76 3.43
C GLN A 195 4.46 2.60 4.11
N ARG A 196 3.81 2.87 5.25
CA ARG A 196 3.02 1.89 5.98
C ARG A 196 1.82 1.40 5.18
N ALA A 197 1.09 2.30 4.51
CA ALA A 197 -0.06 1.94 3.67
C ALA A 197 0.38 1.08 2.46
N MET A 198 1.50 1.44 1.81
CA MET A 198 2.08 0.65 0.71
C MET A 198 2.53 -0.74 1.18
N THR A 199 3.14 -0.82 2.36
CA THR A 199 3.55 -2.10 2.97
C THR A 199 2.35 -2.95 3.32
N ALA A 200 1.28 -2.35 3.85
CA ALA A 200 0.03 -3.04 4.14
C ALA A 200 -0.60 -3.61 2.86
N ALA A 201 -0.64 -2.83 1.77
CA ALA A 201 -1.12 -3.28 0.47
C ALA A 201 -0.30 -4.46 -0.07
N PHE A 202 1.03 -4.40 0.04
CA PHE A 202 1.92 -5.51 -0.33
C PHE A 202 1.59 -6.80 0.43
N ILE A 203 1.34 -6.72 1.75
CA ILE A 203 0.97 -7.87 2.58
C ILE A 203 -0.38 -8.44 2.17
N VAL A 204 -1.38 -7.59 1.91
CA VAL A 204 -2.71 -8.03 1.48
C VAL A 204 -2.65 -8.72 0.11
N ASP A 205 -1.93 -8.15 -0.85
CA ASP A 205 -1.68 -8.79 -2.14
C ASP A 205 -0.99 -10.16 -1.95
N PHE A 206 0.03 -10.22 -1.09
CA PHE A 206 0.76 -11.46 -0.79
C PHE A 206 -0.15 -12.54 -0.20
N ALA A 207 -1.00 -12.18 0.77
CA ALA A 207 -1.93 -13.10 1.41
C ALA A 207 -2.97 -13.63 0.42
N HIS A 208 -3.53 -12.74 -0.40
CA HIS A 208 -4.46 -13.08 -1.47
C HIS A 208 -3.85 -14.09 -2.46
N GLU A 209 -2.65 -13.77 -2.95
CA GLU A 209 -1.91 -14.64 -3.86
C GLU A 209 -1.60 -15.99 -3.21
N ALA A 210 -1.22 -16.00 -1.92
CA ALA A 210 -0.99 -17.23 -1.16
C ALA A 210 -2.27 -18.06 -0.88
N GLY A 211 -3.44 -17.62 -1.37
CA GLY A 211 -4.71 -18.33 -1.22
C GLY A 211 -5.35 -18.19 0.16
N VAL A 212 -4.96 -17.18 0.93
CA VAL A 212 -5.59 -16.86 2.21
C VAL A 212 -6.82 -15.99 1.96
N GLU A 213 -7.92 -16.33 2.62
CA GLU A 213 -9.16 -15.56 2.52
C GLU A 213 -8.98 -14.15 3.08
N SER A 214 -9.44 -13.16 2.34
CA SER A 214 -9.41 -11.77 2.81
C SER A 214 -10.37 -11.61 4.00
N PRO A 215 -9.99 -10.84 5.03
CA PRO A 215 -10.88 -10.56 6.14
C PRO A 215 -12.12 -9.80 5.66
N THR A 216 -13.22 -9.90 6.40
CA THR A 216 -14.39 -9.06 6.12
C THR A 216 -14.06 -7.59 6.39
N MET A 217 -14.65 -6.69 5.60
CA MET A 217 -14.52 -5.26 5.85
C MET A 217 -15.02 -4.95 7.26
N PRO A 218 -14.25 -4.25 8.12
CA PRO A 218 -14.72 -3.98 9.47
C PRO A 218 -15.95 -3.06 9.45
N GLN A 219 -16.88 -3.29 10.38
CA GLN A 219 -18.17 -2.60 10.41
C GLN A 219 -18.03 -1.07 10.45
N THR A 220 -17.02 -0.57 11.17
CA THR A 220 -16.77 0.87 11.27
C THR A 220 -16.46 1.53 9.92
N GLN A 221 -15.73 0.87 9.03
CA GLN A 221 -15.50 1.37 7.67
C GLN A 221 -16.75 1.23 6.79
N GLN A 222 -17.53 0.14 6.94
CA GLN A 222 -18.80 -0.01 6.22
C GLN A 222 -19.78 1.11 6.57
N ASP A 223 -19.96 1.39 7.86
CA ASP A 223 -20.84 2.45 8.37
C ASP A 223 -20.37 3.83 7.88
N MET A 224 -19.05 4.07 7.90
CA MET A 224 -18.46 5.31 7.42
C MET A 224 -18.74 5.55 5.93
N ILE A 225 -18.56 4.53 5.07
CA ILE A 225 -18.87 4.63 3.64
C ILE A 225 -20.36 4.88 3.42
N ALA A 226 -21.23 4.15 4.13
CA ALA A 226 -22.68 4.26 3.98
C ALA A 226 -23.18 5.66 4.38
N GLU A 227 -22.76 6.17 5.54
CA GLU A 227 -23.13 7.52 5.99
C GLU A 227 -22.56 8.60 5.07
N PHE A 228 -21.28 8.48 4.69
CA PHE A 228 -20.67 9.44 3.75
C PHE A 228 -21.42 9.50 2.42
N THR A 229 -21.78 8.33 1.87
CA THR A 229 -22.55 8.26 0.62
C THR A 229 -23.91 8.95 0.76
N ALA A 230 -24.64 8.68 1.84
CA ALA A 230 -25.93 9.35 2.10
C ALA A 230 -25.78 10.87 2.22
N ARG A 231 -24.69 11.37 2.82
CA ARG A 231 -24.41 12.80 2.91
C ARG A 231 -24.08 13.44 1.57
N VAL A 232 -23.36 12.73 0.70
CA VAL A 232 -23.06 13.20 -0.65
C VAL A 232 -24.35 13.33 -1.47
N GLU A 233 -25.25 12.36 -1.36
CA GLU A 233 -26.57 12.41 -2.03
C GLU A 233 -27.44 13.58 -1.57
N ILE A 234 -27.37 13.97 -0.30
CA ILE A 234 -28.09 15.14 0.22
C ILE A 234 -27.48 16.46 -0.26
N TYR A 235 -26.18 16.47 -0.54
CA TYR A 235 -25.43 17.67 -0.95
C TYR A 235 -25.59 18.00 -2.45
N GLU A 236 -25.75 16.98 -3.30
CA GLU A 236 -26.07 17.12 -4.73
C GLU A 236 -27.47 17.72 -4.96
#